data_AF-A0A962GUC8-F1
#
_entry.id   AF-A0A962GUC8-F1
#
_cell.length_a   1.000
_cell.length_b   1.000
_cell.length_c   1.000
_cell.angle_alpha   90.00
_cell.angle_beta   90.00
_cell.angle_gamma   90.00
#
_symmetry.space_group_name_H-M   'P 1'
#
loop_
_entity.id
_entity.type
_entity.pdbx_description
1 polymer ?
#
loop_
_entity_poly.entity_id
_entity_poly.type
_entity_poly.pdbx_seq_one_letter_code
_entity_poly.pdbx_strand_id
1 'polypeptide(L)'
;MIFDGQKIILASQSPRRKQLLEQIGMVPDCMPVDIDESVYLNEIPLEYCNRLALQKAQAGWSLSEKNLPVLGSDTVVVYDDQILGKPDNEKHAIEILSNLSGRRHQVITAVAVVFAEKQ
;
A
#
# COMPACT_ATOMS: atom_id res chain seq x y z
N MET A 1 3.21 26.43 -6.10
CA MET A 1 3.50 25.04 -5.67
C MET A 1 2.36 24.63 -4.76
N ILE A 2 1.72 23.48 -5.00
CA ILE A 2 0.38 23.13 -4.46
C ILE A 2 0.43 22.69 -2.99
N PHE A 3 1.61 22.37 -2.45
CA PHE A 3 1.78 21.93 -1.06
C PHE A 3 2.78 22.83 -0.33
N ASP A 4 2.24 23.74 0.46
CA ASP A 4 2.99 24.78 1.17
C ASP A 4 3.63 24.23 2.46
N GLY A 5 4.60 23.33 2.30
CA GLY A 5 5.42 22.83 3.42
C GLY A 5 4.74 21.81 4.35
N GLN A 6 3.56 21.29 4.02
CA GLN A 6 2.96 20.18 4.78
C GLN A 6 3.78 18.90 4.57
N LYS A 7 4.43 18.46 5.66
CA LYS A 7 5.21 17.22 5.70
C LYS A 7 4.27 16.05 5.96
N ILE A 8 4.45 14.96 5.21
CA ILE A 8 3.75 13.69 5.42
C ILE A 8 4.77 12.60 5.69
N ILE A 9 4.39 11.61 6.49
CA ILE A 9 5.16 10.39 6.66
C ILE A 9 4.62 9.35 5.69
N LEU A 10 5.49 8.68 4.93
CA LEU A 10 5.12 7.56 4.09
C LEU A 10 5.47 6.24 4.81
N ALA A 11 4.45 5.51 5.25
CA ALA A 11 4.58 4.20 5.89
C ALA A 11 4.83 3.09 4.84
N SER A 12 5.86 3.24 4.02
CA SER A 12 6.15 2.31 2.92
C SER A 12 7.63 2.22 2.57
N GLN A 13 8.08 1.01 2.24
CA GLN A 13 9.40 0.74 1.65
C GLN A 13 9.44 0.92 0.12
N SER A 14 8.29 1.14 -0.53
CA SER A 14 8.19 1.14 -1.99
C SER A 14 8.81 2.40 -2.62
N PRO A 15 9.88 2.27 -3.44
CA PRO A 15 10.46 3.41 -4.14
C PRO A 15 9.45 4.09 -5.09
N ARG A 16 8.57 3.29 -5.69
CA ARG A 16 7.52 3.77 -6.60
C ARG A 16 6.53 4.72 -5.91
N ARG A 17 6.15 4.41 -4.66
CA ARG A 17 5.20 5.25 -3.89
C ARG A 17 5.82 6.59 -3.49
N LYS A 18 7.10 6.57 -3.11
CA LYS A 18 7.88 7.80 -2.88
C LYS A 18 7.91 8.67 -4.13
N GLN A 19 8.26 8.08 -5.28
CA GLN A 19 8.30 8.79 -6.57
C GLN A 19 6.95 9.40 -6.95
N LEU A 20 5.84 8.69 -6.71
CA LEU A 20 4.48 9.22 -6.98
C LEU A 20 4.15 10.46 -6.15
N LEU A 21 4.57 10.50 -4.87
CA LEU A 21 4.39 11.69 -4.02
C LEU A 21 5.30 12.84 -4.48
N GLU A 22 6.54 12.54 -4.86
CA GLU A 22 7.49 13.54 -5.37
C GLU A 22 6.97 14.18 -6.67
N GLN A 23 6.31 13.41 -7.54
CA GLN A 23 5.70 13.91 -8.79
C GLN A 23 4.62 14.96 -8.55
N ILE A 24 3.91 14.89 -7.42
CA ILE A 24 2.90 15.89 -7.05
C ILE A 24 3.49 17.02 -6.18
N GLY A 25 4.81 17.07 -6.03
CA GLY A 25 5.52 18.10 -5.28
C GLY A 25 5.53 17.88 -3.77
N MET A 26 5.27 16.65 -3.30
CA MET A 26 5.28 16.29 -1.88
C MET A 26 6.47 15.37 -1.59
N VAL A 27 7.45 15.83 -0.82
CA VAL A 27 8.60 15.01 -0.39
C VAL A 27 8.27 14.37 0.96
N PRO A 28 7.98 13.05 1.01
CA PRO A 28 7.62 12.40 2.26
C PRO A 28 8.83 12.11 3.13
N ASP A 29 8.60 12.01 4.43
CA ASP A 29 9.49 11.33 5.36
C ASP A 29 9.19 9.83 5.33
N CYS A 30 10.08 9.02 4.75
CA CYS A 30 9.83 7.60 4.60
C CYS A 30 10.08 6.85 5.90
N MET A 31 9.07 6.15 6.41
CA MET A 31 9.16 5.32 7.60
C MET A 31 8.58 3.93 7.32
N PRO A 32 9.41 2.99 6.85
CA PRO A 32 9.04 1.59 6.73
C PRO A 32 8.41 1.03 8.00
N VAL A 33 7.33 0.26 7.85
CA VAL A 33 6.71 -0.49 8.94
C VAL A 33 6.60 -1.96 8.53
N ASP A 34 6.70 -2.83 9.52
CA ASP A 34 6.48 -4.25 9.38
C ASP A 34 5.13 -4.61 10.03
N ILE A 35 4.26 -5.26 9.28
CA ILE A 35 2.93 -5.68 9.73
C ILE A 35 2.64 -7.10 9.24
N ASP A 36 1.70 -7.79 9.88
CA ASP A 36 1.24 -9.08 9.39
C ASP A 36 0.35 -8.90 8.13
N GLU A 37 0.89 -9.29 6.98
CA GLU A 37 0.21 -9.23 5.69
C GLU A 37 -0.58 -10.50 5.34
N SER A 38 -0.76 -11.42 6.30
CA SER A 38 -1.56 -12.63 6.11
C SER A 38 -3.00 -12.31 5.74
N VAL A 39 -3.55 -13.05 4.77
CA VAL A 39 -4.96 -12.94 4.36
C VAL A 39 -5.83 -13.63 5.41
N TYR A 40 -6.88 -12.96 5.88
CA TYR A 40 -7.81 -13.56 6.84
C TYR A 40 -8.80 -14.51 6.14
N LEU A 41 -9.38 -15.44 6.91
CA LEU A 41 -10.36 -16.38 6.40
C LEU A 41 -11.58 -15.62 5.84
N ASN A 42 -11.93 -15.91 4.58
CA ASN A 42 -13.02 -15.26 3.83
C ASN A 42 -12.85 -13.75 3.61
N GLU A 43 -11.64 -13.22 3.75
CA GLU A 43 -11.38 -11.81 3.49
C GLU A 43 -11.36 -11.55 1.98
N ILE A 44 -12.24 -10.66 1.51
CA ILE A 44 -12.29 -10.32 0.08
C ILE A 44 -11.11 -9.40 -0.29
N PRO A 45 -10.61 -9.43 -1.53
CA PRO A 45 -9.41 -8.69 -1.92
C PRO A 45 -9.44 -7.18 -1.64
N LEU A 46 -10.61 -6.55 -1.77
CA LEU A 46 -10.78 -5.13 -1.48
C LEU A 46 -10.64 -4.83 0.02
N GLU A 47 -11.23 -5.66 0.88
CA GLU A 47 -11.15 -5.54 2.34
C GLU A 47 -9.72 -5.79 2.81
N TYR A 48 -9.06 -6.82 2.29
CA TYR A 48 -7.65 -7.11 2.53
C TYR A 48 -6.78 -5.89 2.22
N CYS A 49 -6.91 -5.33 1.02
CA CYS A 49 -6.08 -4.19 0.59
C CYS A 49 -6.34 -2.96 1.46
N ASN A 50 -7.60 -2.66 1.77
CA ASN A 50 -7.98 -1.57 2.67
C ASN A 50 -7.42 -1.76 4.08
N ARG A 51 -7.53 -2.97 4.65
CA ARG A 51 -7.00 -3.30 5.97
C ARG A 51 -5.48 -3.09 6.00
N LEU A 52 -4.74 -3.60 5.03
CA LEU A 52 -3.29 -3.45 5.00
C LEU A 52 -2.86 -1.99 4.84
N ALA A 53 -3.51 -1.21 3.98
CA ALA A 53 -3.22 0.21 3.85
C ALA A 53 -3.42 0.96 5.18
N LEU A 54 -4.52 0.66 5.89
CA LEU A 54 -4.83 1.26 7.19
C LEU A 54 -3.85 0.79 8.28
N GLN A 55 -3.57 -0.51 8.38
CA GLN A 55 -2.63 -1.05 9.36
C GLN A 55 -1.22 -0.48 9.17
N LYS A 56 -0.77 -0.29 7.93
CA LYS A 56 0.52 0.38 7.64
C LYS A 56 0.51 1.82 8.14
N ALA A 57 -0.57 2.57 7.87
CA ALA A 57 -0.70 3.96 8.33
C ALA A 57 -0.75 4.04 9.87
N GLN A 58 -1.50 3.15 10.53
CA GLN A 58 -1.61 3.08 11.98
C GLN A 58 -0.31 2.66 12.65
N ALA A 59 0.39 1.65 12.13
CA ALA A 59 1.69 1.25 12.62
C ALA A 59 2.69 2.41 12.51
N GLY A 60 2.67 3.12 11.38
CA GLY A 60 3.50 4.30 11.20
C GLY A 60 3.13 5.43 12.17
N TRP A 61 1.85 5.66 12.42
CA TRP A 61 1.40 6.64 13.41
C TRP A 61 1.87 6.30 14.82
N SER A 62 1.70 5.05 15.25
CA SER A 62 2.10 4.58 16.58
C SER A 62 3.62 4.64 16.82
N LEU A 63 4.43 4.48 15.76
CA LEU A 63 5.88 4.57 15.84
C LEU A 63 6.41 5.99 15.65
N SER A 64 5.59 6.91 15.14
CA SER A 64 6.03 8.28 14.91
C SER A 64 5.94 9.12 16.17
N GLU A 65 7.03 9.80 16.49
CA GLU A 65 7.04 10.86 17.50
C GLU A 65 6.56 12.21 16.93
N LYS A 66 6.31 12.28 15.62
CA LYS A 66 5.93 13.51 14.92
C LYS A 66 4.41 13.57 14.80
N ASN A 67 3.82 14.71 15.14
CA ASN A 67 2.40 14.98 14.89
C ASN A 67 2.13 15.32 13.41
N LEU A 68 2.57 14.45 12.49
CA LEU A 68 2.42 14.59 11.05
C LEU A 68 1.48 13.50 10.53
N PRO A 69 0.65 13.77 9.52
CA PRO A 69 -0.15 12.73 8.89
C PRO A 69 0.72 11.59 8.36
N VAL A 70 0.24 10.36 8.53
CA VAL A 70 0.93 9.14 8.07
C VAL A 70 0.12 8.49 6.96
N LEU A 71 0.75 8.31 5.81
CA LEU A 71 0.18 7.68 4.62
C LEU A 71 0.63 6.22 4.52
N GLY A 72 -0.34 5.31 4.61
CA GLY A 72 -0.19 3.90 4.27
C GLY A 72 -0.81 3.60 2.91
N SER A 73 -0.31 2.59 2.21
CA SER A 73 -0.96 2.08 1.00
C SER A 73 -0.56 0.64 0.72
N ASP A 74 -1.47 -0.06 0.06
CA ASP A 74 -1.27 -1.43 -0.39
C ASP A 74 -1.79 -1.61 -1.81
N THR A 75 -1.27 -2.63 -2.52
CA THR A 75 -1.63 -2.89 -3.91
C THR A 75 -1.66 -4.39 -4.16
N VAL A 76 -2.81 -4.91 -4.59
CA VAL A 76 -2.99 -6.32 -4.94
C VAL A 76 -3.45 -6.47 -6.38
N VAL A 77 -3.04 -7.57 -7.00
CA VAL A 77 -3.56 -8.03 -8.30
C VAL A 77 -4.57 -9.13 -8.03
N VAL A 78 -5.75 -9.03 -8.63
CA VAL A 78 -6.85 -9.99 -8.46
C VAL A 78 -7.21 -10.60 -9.79
N TYR A 79 -7.28 -11.93 -9.83
CA TYR A 79 -7.68 -12.69 -10.99
C TYR A 79 -8.62 -13.82 -10.53
N ASP A 80 -9.80 -13.93 -11.16
CA ASP A 80 -10.87 -14.88 -10.75
C ASP A 80 -11.15 -14.85 -9.23
N ASP A 81 -11.34 -13.65 -8.67
CA ASP A 81 -11.58 -13.36 -7.25
C ASP A 81 -10.49 -13.80 -6.27
N GLN A 82 -9.31 -14.19 -6.77
CA GLN A 82 -8.15 -14.57 -5.97
C GLN A 82 -7.05 -13.52 -6.03
N ILE A 83 -6.43 -13.24 -4.88
CA ILE A 83 -5.23 -12.40 -4.79
C ILE A 83 -4.05 -13.17 -5.39
N LEU A 84 -3.43 -12.59 -6.41
CA LEU A 84 -2.17 -13.09 -6.96
C LEU A 84 -1.00 -12.53 -6.14
N GLY A 85 -0.33 -13.44 -5.42
CA GLY A 85 0.88 -13.14 -4.68
C GLY A 85 2.11 -12.94 -5.57
N LYS A 86 3.26 -12.69 -4.94
CA LYS A 86 4.54 -12.73 -5.65
C LYS A 86 4.85 -14.17 -6.04
N PRO A 87 5.42 -14.42 -7.24
CA PRO A 87 5.85 -15.76 -7.60
C PRO A 87 7.00 -16.22 -6.69
N ASP A 88 6.94 -17.47 -6.23
CA ASP A 88 8.01 -18.07 -5.41
C ASP A 88 9.26 -18.42 -6.23
N ASN A 89 9.08 -18.66 -7.53
CA ASN A 89 10.13 -19.06 -8.46
C ASN A 89 9.74 -18.73 -9.90
N GLU A 90 10.68 -18.91 -10.84
CA GLU A 90 10.50 -18.62 -12.26
C GLU A 90 9.34 -19.40 -12.89
N LYS A 91 9.17 -20.68 -12.55
CA LYS A 91 8.07 -21.49 -13.05
C LYS A 91 6.72 -20.93 -12.60
N HIS A 92 6.59 -20.59 -11.32
CA HIS A 92 5.39 -19.94 -10.78
C HIS A 92 5.14 -18.58 -11.46
N ALA A 93 6.18 -17.81 -11.77
CA ALA A 93 6.04 -16.55 -12.52
C ALA A 93 5.49 -16.78 -13.94
N ILE A 94 5.98 -17.79 -14.66
CA ILE A 94 5.47 -18.16 -16.00
C ILE A 94 4.00 -18.58 -15.90
N GLU A 95 3.61 -19.34 -14.88
CA GLU A 95 2.23 -19.76 -14.65
C GLU A 95 1.31 -18.56 -14.39
N ILE A 96 1.70 -17.64 -13.50
CA ILE A 96 0.97 -16.39 -13.23
C ILE A 96 0.81 -15.58 -14.53
N LEU A 97 1.90 -15.33 -15.27
CA LEU A 97 1.86 -14.52 -16.48
C LEU A 97 1.03 -15.17 -17.59
N SER A 98 1.11 -16.50 -17.74
CA SER A 98 0.32 -17.26 -18.70
C SER A 98 -1.18 -17.18 -18.37
N ASN A 99 -1.54 -17.25 -17.08
CA ASN A 99 -2.92 -17.10 -16.63
C ASN A 99 -3.47 -15.69 -16.90
N LEU A 100 -2.63 -14.66 -16.81
CA LEU A 100 -3.02 -13.27 -17.08
C LEU A 100 -3.08 -12.94 -18.59
N SER A 101 -2.38 -13.71 -19.44
CA SER A 101 -2.23 -13.40 -20.86
C SER A 101 -3.57 -13.43 -21.61
N GLY A 102 -3.90 -12.31 -22.27
CA GLY A 102 -5.16 -12.16 -23.01
C GLY A 102 -6.41 -12.11 -22.13
N ARG A 103 -6.27 -12.03 -20.80
CA ARG A 103 -7.37 -12.01 -19.84
C ARG A 103 -7.39 -10.71 -19.04
N ARG A 104 -8.60 -10.35 -18.60
CA ARG A 104 -8.78 -9.22 -17.69
C ARG A 104 -8.47 -9.65 -16.27
N HIS A 105 -7.75 -8.80 -15.56
CA HIS A 105 -7.53 -8.88 -14.12
C HIS A 105 -7.83 -7.49 -13.50
N GLN A 106 -7.89 -7.43 -12.18
CA GLN A 106 -8.08 -6.19 -11.44
C GLN A 106 -6.79 -5.87 -10.68
N VAL A 107 -6.44 -4.58 -10.63
CA VAL A 107 -5.38 -4.09 -9.75
C VAL A 107 -6.05 -3.15 -8.76
N ILE A 108 -6.06 -3.54 -7.50
CA ILE A 108 -6.67 -2.77 -6.41
C ILE A 108 -5.53 -2.07 -5.67
N THR A 109 -5.63 -0.76 -5.50
CA THR A 109 -4.74 0.02 -4.64
C THR A 109 -5.56 0.73 -3.59
N ALA A 110 -5.27 0.46 -2.33
CA ALA A 110 -5.85 1.16 -1.19
C ALA A 110 -4.84 2.17 -0.64
N VAL A 111 -5.34 3.31 -0.18
CA VAL A 111 -4.57 4.38 0.45
C VAL A 111 -5.30 4.79 1.72
N ALA A 112 -4.56 4.91 2.82
CA ALA A 112 -5.08 5.35 4.11
C ALA A 112 -4.21 6.48 4.67
N VAL A 113 -4.84 7.44 5.33
CA VAL A 113 -4.15 8.52 6.05
C VAL A 113 -4.63 8.54 7.48
N VAL A 114 -3.69 8.46 8.43
CA VAL A 114 -3.94 8.61 9.86
C VAL A 114 -3.34 9.93 10.33
N PHE A 115 -4.12 10.71 11.08
CA PHE A 115 -3.72 12.01 11.62
C PHE A 115 -4.50 12.31 12.89
N ALA A 116 -3.98 13.21 13.73
CA ALA A 116 -4.71 13.67 14.91
C ALA A 116 -5.95 14.49 14.51
N GLU A 117 -7.09 14.26 15.16
CA GLU A 117 -8.24 15.16 15.03
C GLU A 117 -7.85 16.57 15.49
N LYS A 118 -8.24 17.58 14.70
CA LYS A 118 -8.20 18.95 15.18
C LYS A 118 -9.34 19.12 16.19
N GLN A 119 -8.99 19.49 17.41
CA GLN A 119 -9.95 20.00 18.40
C GLN A 119 -10.60 21.29 17.90
#